data_AF-A0A8T5QIC3-F1
#
_entry.id   AF-A0A8T5QIC3-F1
#
_cell.length_a   1.000
_cell.length_b   1.000
_cell.length_c   1.000
_cell.angle_alpha   90.00
_cell.angle_beta   90.00
_cell.angle_gamma   90.00
#
_symmetry.space_group_name_H-M   'P 1'
#
loop_
_entity.id
_entity.type
_entity.pdbx_description
1 polymer ?
#
loop_
_entity_poly.entity_id
_entity_poly.type
_entity_poly.pdbx_seq_one_letter_code
_entity_poly.pdbx_strand_id
1 'polypeptide(L)'
;MIHEYLEELRNKNKFFPRNILDIGANVGNFTRNCKIIWPLCHSTMIEGTKECAFQLATIGEKFYIELLGDEDGKVVTFYKTSLSPTCTGNS
;
A
#
# COMPACT_ATOMS: atom_id res chain seq x y z
N MET A 1 8.53 -12.61 -8.31
CA MET A 1 9.36 -11.41 -8.07
C MET A 1 9.15 -10.82 -6.67
N ILE A 2 8.09 -10.04 -6.37
CA ILE A 2 7.96 -9.45 -5.02
C ILE A 2 7.70 -10.49 -3.91
N HIS A 3 6.84 -11.48 -4.17
CA HIS A 3 6.51 -12.52 -3.19
C HIS A 3 7.74 -13.36 -2.79
N GLU A 4 8.54 -13.79 -3.77
CA GLU A 4 9.78 -14.54 -3.53
C GLU A 4 10.79 -13.75 -2.70
N TYR A 5 10.92 -12.45 -2.97
CA TYR A 5 11.78 -11.56 -2.20
C TYR A 5 11.34 -11.45 -0.74
N LEU A 6 10.03 -11.30 -0.50
CA LEU A 6 9.47 -11.24 0.86
C LEU A 6 9.65 -12.57 1.62
N GLU A 7 9.50 -13.72 0.94
CA GLU A 7 9.80 -15.04 1.51
C GLU A 7 11.29 -15.19 1.85
N GLU A 8 12.20 -14.68 1.00
CA GLU A 8 13.63 -14.67 1.29
C GLU A 8 13.95 -13.84 2.54
N LEU A 9 13.36 -12.64 2.67
CA LEU A 9 13.51 -11.80 3.86
C LEU A 9 13.08 -12.54 5.13
N ARG A 10 11.93 -13.23 5.09
CA ARG A 10 11.46 -14.03 6.23
C ARG A 10 12.40 -15.19 6.53
N ASN A 11 12.76 -15.97 5.51
CA ASN A 11 13.37 -17.28 5.71
C ASN A 11 14.89 -17.20 5.90
N LYS A 12 15.59 -16.37 5.11
CA LYS A 12 17.04 -16.21 5.18
C LYS A 12 17.45 -15.11 6.14
N ASN A 13 16.84 -13.93 6.03
CA ASN A 13 17.21 -12.78 6.85
C ASN A 13 16.51 -12.76 8.21
N LYS A 14 15.60 -13.72 8.47
CA LYS A 14 14.83 -13.81 9.72
C LYS A 14 14.13 -12.50 10.06
N PHE A 15 13.62 -11.83 9.03
CA PHE A 15 12.91 -10.57 9.16
C PHE A 15 11.44 -10.84 9.52
N PHE A 16 10.99 -10.25 10.63
CA PHE A 16 9.64 -10.37 11.16
C PHE A 16 9.13 -8.99 11.58
N PRO A 17 8.64 -8.17 10.63
CA PRO A 17 8.17 -6.84 10.94
C PRO A 17 6.91 -6.91 11.81
N ARG A 18 6.85 -6.07 12.84
CA ARG A 18 5.59 -5.86 13.59
C ARG A 18 4.63 -4.94 12.87
N ASN A 19 5.17 -3.95 12.14
CA ASN A 19 4.41 -2.95 11.43
C ASN A 19 4.97 -2.76 10.01
N ILE A 20 4.09 -2.53 9.05
CA ILE A 20 4.41 -2.22 7.65
C ILE A 20 3.65 -0.95 7.24
N LEU A 21 4.34 -0.02 6.58
CA LEU A 21 3.76 1.15 5.94
C LEU A 21 3.84 0.95 4.43
N ASP A 22 2.69 0.93 3.75
CA ASP A 22 2.55 0.71 2.31
C ASP A 22 2.10 2.02 1.64
N ILE A 23 3.02 2.74 1.00
CA ILE A 23 2.79 4.04 0.37
C ILE A 23 2.56 3.83 -1.12
N GLY A 24 1.48 4.40 -1.66
CA GLY A 24 1.04 4.10 -3.03
C GLY A 24 0.44 2.69 -3.09
N ALA A 25 -0.37 2.35 -2.08
CA ALA A 25 -0.86 1.00 -1.88
C ALA A 25 -1.72 0.47 -3.06
N ASN A 26 -2.26 1.35 -3.91
CA ASN A 26 -3.15 1.00 -5.02
C ASN A 26 -4.31 0.12 -4.52
N VAL A 27 -4.55 -1.06 -5.10
CA VAL A 27 -5.56 -2.04 -4.63
C VAL A 27 -5.04 -2.98 -3.53
N GLY A 28 -3.86 -2.69 -2.98
CA GLY A 28 -3.25 -3.35 -1.81
C GLY A 28 -2.59 -4.70 -2.07
N ASN A 29 -2.13 -4.95 -3.30
CA ASN A 29 -1.47 -6.20 -3.66
C ASN A 29 -0.20 -6.48 -2.83
N PHE A 30 0.57 -5.44 -2.52
CA PHE A 30 1.77 -5.59 -1.67
C PHE A 30 1.37 -6.00 -0.25
N THR A 31 0.48 -5.26 0.39
CA THR A 31 -0.03 -5.60 1.73
C THR A 31 -0.61 -7.01 1.79
N ARG A 32 -1.38 -7.48 0.78
CA ARG A 32 -1.87 -8.87 0.73
C ARG A 32 -0.73 -9.90 0.76
N ASN A 33 0.34 -9.68 -0.01
CA ASN A 33 1.51 -10.55 0.02
C ASN A 33 2.18 -10.54 1.40
N CYS A 34 2.32 -9.37 2.02
CA CYS A 34 2.85 -9.26 3.37
C CYS A 34 2.01 -10.03 4.39
N LYS A 35 0.68 -9.99 4.29
CA LYS A 35 -0.21 -10.74 5.21
C LYS A 35 -0.13 -12.26 5.04
N ILE A 36 0.19 -12.75 3.84
CA ILE A 36 0.45 -14.18 3.62
C ILE A 36 1.74 -14.61 4.34
N ILE A 37 2.78 -13.79 4.26
CA ILE A 37 4.13 -14.12 4.76
C ILE A 37 4.28 -13.83 6.26
N TRP A 38 3.72 -12.70 6.70
CA TRP A 38 3.72 -12.21 8.09
C TRP A 38 2.28 -11.93 8.53
N PRO A 39 1.47 -12.96 8.82
CA PRO A 39 0.06 -12.80 9.15
C PRO A 39 -0.20 -11.94 10.39
N LEU A 40 0.76 -11.86 11.30
CA LEU A 40 0.68 -11.11 12.56
C LEU A 40 1.19 -9.68 12.46
N CYS A 41 1.73 -9.23 11.33
CA CYS A 41 2.13 -7.83 11.19
C CYS A 41 0.88 -6.95 11.03
N HIS A 42 0.95 -5.72 11.53
CA HIS A 42 -0.04 -4.69 11.25
C HIS A 42 0.40 -3.87 10.04
N SER A 43 -0.52 -3.59 9.14
CA SER A 43 -0.24 -2.77 7.97
C SER A 43 -1.04 -1.47 8.00
N THR A 44 -0.40 -0.38 7.57
CA THR A 44 -1.07 0.87 7.25
C THR A 44 -0.82 1.19 5.79
N MET A 45 -1.89 1.37 5.03
CA MET A 45 -1.86 1.66 3.59
C MET A 45 -2.17 3.14 3.35
N ILE A 46 -1.44 3.79 2.45
CA ILE A 46 -1.70 5.15 2.00
C ILE A 46 -1.83 5.12 0.48
N GLU A 47 -2.93 5.67 -0.05
CA GLU A 47 -3.19 5.73 -1.49
C GLU A 47 -3.79 7.10 -1.86
N GLY A 48 -3.29 7.73 -2.93
CA GLY A 48 -3.78 9.04 -3.36
C GLY A 48 -5.17 9.02 -4.01
N THR A 49 -5.59 7.84 -4.49
CA THR A 49 -6.77 7.69 -5.34
C THR A 49 -7.93 7.04 -4.58
N LYS A 50 -9.02 7.79 -4.36
CA LYS A 50 -10.23 7.30 -3.66
C LYS A 50 -10.89 6.09 -4.33
N GLU A 51 -10.67 5.91 -5.62
CA GLU A 51 -11.21 4.82 -6.42
C GLU A 51 -10.63 3.45 -6.03
N CYS A 52 -9.54 3.42 -5.27
CA CYS A 52 -8.97 2.20 -4.68
C CYS A 52 -9.57 1.85 -3.30
N ALA A 53 -10.33 2.77 -2.67
CA ALA A 53 -10.77 2.63 -1.28
C ALA A 53 -11.60 1.36 -1.04
N PHE A 54 -12.45 0.97 -2.01
CA PHE A 54 -13.25 -0.24 -1.90
C PHE A 54 -12.35 -1.48 -1.79
N GLN A 55 -11.38 -1.63 -2.69
CA GLN A 55 -10.44 -2.76 -2.68
C GLN A 55 -9.57 -2.77 -1.42
N LEU A 56 -9.10 -1.61 -0.98
CA LEU A 56 -8.28 -1.48 0.24
C LEU A 56 -9.06 -1.88 1.49
N ALA A 57 -10.33 -1.49 1.60
CA ALA A 57 -11.18 -1.86 2.73
C ALA A 57 -11.36 -3.39 2.86
N THR A 58 -11.37 -4.13 1.76
CA THR A 58 -11.50 -5.61 1.79
C THR A 58 -10.30 -6.34 2.39
N ILE A 59 -9.18 -5.67 2.60
CA ILE A 59 -7.96 -6.27 3.17
C ILE A 59 -8.05 -6.40 4.69
N GLY A 60 -8.86 -5.55 5.34
CA GLY A 60 -9.03 -5.57 6.80
C GLY A 60 -7.87 -4.92 7.57
N GLU A 61 -7.03 -4.14 6.91
CA GLU A 61 -5.96 -3.35 7.52
C GLU A 61 -6.28 -1.85 7.44
N LYS A 62 -5.55 -1.04 8.21
CA LYS A 62 -5.75 0.41 8.24
C LYS A 62 -5.39 1.03 6.89
N PHE A 63 -6.21 1.94 6.37
CA PHE A 63 -5.89 2.67 5.14
C PHE A 63 -6.30 4.13 5.19
N TYR A 64 -5.61 4.94 4.40
CA TYR A 64 -5.84 6.36 4.20
C TYR A 64 -5.88 6.68 2.71
N ILE A 65 -6.84 7.54 2.32
CA ILE A 65 -6.88 8.10 0.98
C ILE A 65 -6.29 9.51 1.02
N GLU A 66 -4.97 9.59 0.96
CA GLU A 66 -4.19 10.80 1.22
C GLU A 66 -2.89 10.79 0.40
N LEU A 67 -2.28 11.96 0.22
CA LEU A 67 -1.00 12.15 -0.44
C LEU A 67 0.06 12.55 0.59
N LEU A 68 1.27 12.02 0.43
CA LEU A 68 2.42 12.47 1.21
C LEU A 68 2.99 13.73 0.57
N GLY A 69 2.91 14.84 1.32
CA GLY A 69 3.45 16.13 0.94
C GLY A 69 4.62 16.56 1.83
N ASP A 70 5.22 17.69 1.46
CA ASP A 70 6.19 18.43 2.27
C ASP A 70 5.54 19.16 3.45
N GLU A 71 4.26 19.53 3.31
CA GLU A 71 3.49 20.26 4.32
C GLU A 71 2.09 19.66 4.49
N ASP A 72 1.61 19.59 5.73
CA ASP A 72 0.27 19.12 6.05
C ASP A 72 -0.79 20.08 5.49
N GLY A 73 -1.82 19.52 4.86
CA GLY A 73 -2.95 20.28 4.33
C GLY A 73 -2.64 21.09 3.07
N LYS A 74 -1.45 20.94 2.48
CA LYS A 74 -1.10 21.58 1.21
C LYS A 74 -2.04 21.12 0.10
N VAL A 75 -2.65 22.08 -0.58
CA VAL A 75 -3.46 21.80 -1.77
C VAL A 75 -2.52 21.49 -2.93
N VAL A 76 -2.63 20.28 -3.48
CA VAL A 76 -1.85 19.83 -4.62
C VAL A 76 -2.77 19.43 -5.77
N THR A 77 -2.30 19.65 -6.99
CA THR A 77 -2.95 19.09 -8.18
C THR A 77 -2.53 17.64 -8.30
N PHE A 78 -3.47 16.71 -8.10
CA PHE A 78 -3.23 15.28 -8.26
C PHE A 78 -3.54 14.85 -9.69
N TYR A 79 -2.52 14.38 -10.42
CA TYR A 79 -2.66 13.97 -11.81
C TYR A 79 -3.03 12.49 -11.88
N LYS A 80 -4.13 12.21 -12.58
CA LYS A 80 -4.60 10.85 -12.84
C LYS A 80 -4.61 10.56 -14.33
N THR A 81 -4.34 9.31 -14.70
CA THR A 81 -4.61 8.86 -16.06
C THR A 81 -6.11 8.79 -16.33
N SER A 82 -6.51 8.98 -17.59
CA SER A 82 -7.87 8.74 -18.06
C SER A 82 -8.13 7.28 -18.43
N LEU A 83 -7.10 6.43 -18.46
CA LEU A 83 -7.21 5.03 -18.93
C LEU A 83 -7.95 4.13 -17.94
N SER A 84 -7.68 4.28 -16.65
CA SER A 84 -8.34 3.50 -15.60
C SER A 84 -8.29 4.24 -14.26
N PRO A 85 -9.39 4.23 -13.48
CA PRO A 85 -9.46 4.93 -12.20
C PRO A 85 -8.51 4.35 -11.13
N THR A 86 -8.06 3.10 -11.26
CA THR A 86 -7.15 2.44 -10.30
C THR A 86 -5.77 2.16 -10.89
N CYS A 87 -5.42 2.87 -11.96
CA CYS A 87 -4.13 2.73 -12.61
C CYS A 87 -2.98 3.12 -11.67
N THR A 88 -1.82 2.49 -11.86
CA THR A 88 -0.56 2.86 -11.24
C THR A 88 0.04 4.11 -11.91
N GLY A 89 0.72 4.96 -11.15
CA GLY A 89 1.44 6.12 -11.69
C GLY A 89 0.64 7.43 -11.69
N ASN A 90 -0.47 7.48 -10.93
CA ASN A 90 -1.06 8.75 -10.54
C ASN A 90 -0.13 9.44 -9.53
N SER A 91 0.10 10.74 -9.71
CA SER A 91 1.06 11.54 -8.93
C SER A 91 0.59 12.97 -8.76
#